data_AF-A0A136IQY0-F1
#
_entry.id   AF-A0A136IQY0-F1
#
_cell.length_a   1.000
_cell.length_b   1.000
_cell.length_c   1.000
_cell.angle_alpha   90.00
_cell.angle_beta   90.00
_cell.angle_gamma   90.00
#
_symmetry.space_group_name_H-M   'P 1'
#
loop_
_entity.id
_entity.type
_entity.pdbx_description
1 polymer ?
#
loop_
_entity_poly.entity_id
_entity_poly.type
_entity_poly.pdbx_seq_one_letter_code
_entity_poly.pdbx_strand_id
1 'polypeptide(L)'
;MSDTAHPATDDKAIWEHHRETIRNLYLARNKSLSQLKTILEENHNFPPFSLSVYESRVRDTLGLRKKLKAEDWAAIWAHSRKIKDQGGTPTIFFNGVQIPWVKAWKEIRRHVTRRDSAPSGDGAVLGRRPSHSRVTPYINTRL
;
A
#
# COMPACT_ATOMS: atom_id res chain seq x y z
N MET A 1 49.90 -19.89 -8.15
CA MET A 1 49.14 -19.53 -6.93
C MET A 1 47.86 -18.87 -7.42
N SER A 2 46.75 -19.58 -7.29
CA SER A 2 45.48 -19.22 -7.92
C SER A 2 44.90 -17.98 -7.26
N ASP A 3 44.66 -16.98 -8.09
CA ASP A 3 43.95 -15.75 -7.79
C ASP A 3 42.48 -16.10 -7.53
N THR A 4 42.11 -16.31 -6.27
CA THR A 4 40.72 -16.54 -5.88
C THR A 4 39.99 -15.20 -5.92
N ALA A 5 39.61 -14.77 -7.12
CA ALA A 5 38.59 -13.76 -7.31
C ALA A 5 37.33 -14.25 -6.57
N HIS A 6 37.10 -13.74 -5.36
CA HIS A 6 35.78 -13.82 -4.72
C HIS A 6 34.82 -13.13 -5.69
N PRO A 7 33.84 -13.84 -6.27
CA PRO A 7 32.84 -13.14 -7.04
C PRO A 7 32.03 -12.36 -6.00
N ALA A 8 32.29 -11.05 -5.92
CA ALA A 8 31.39 -10.06 -5.37
C ALA A 8 30.10 -10.13 -6.20
N THR A 9 29.35 -11.20 -5.97
CA THR A 9 28.21 -11.61 -6.77
C THR A 9 27.08 -10.75 -6.27
N ASP A 10 27.02 -9.57 -6.88
CA ASP A 10 25.96 -8.57 -6.84
C ASP A 10 24.78 -8.99 -5.96
N ASP A 11 24.81 -8.63 -4.67
CA ASP A 11 23.75 -8.98 -3.69
C ASP A 11 22.36 -8.76 -4.31
N LYS A 12 22.24 -7.68 -5.10
CA LYS A 12 21.05 -7.27 -5.83
C LYS A 12 20.50 -8.36 -6.76
N ALA A 13 21.37 -9.10 -7.45
CA ALA A 13 20.98 -10.21 -8.32
C ALA A 13 20.34 -11.36 -7.53
N ILE A 14 20.83 -11.66 -6.32
CA ILE A 14 20.25 -12.69 -5.45
C ILE A 14 18.85 -12.27 -4.98
N TRP A 15 18.67 -11.00 -4.60
CA TRP A 15 17.36 -10.45 -4.22
C TRP A 15 16.37 -10.44 -5.38
N GLU A 16 16.81 -10.08 -6.58
CA GLU A 16 15.96 -10.04 -7.78
C GLU A 16 15.57 -11.45 -8.23
N HIS A 17 16.51 -12.40 -8.21
CA HIS A 17 16.25 -13.79 -8.53
C HIS A 17 15.15 -14.39 -7.64
N HIS A 18 15.15 -14.05 -6.35
CA HIS A 18 14.15 -14.52 -5.39
C HIS A 18 12.98 -13.55 -5.19
N ARG A 19 12.85 -12.53 -6.03
CA ARG A 19 11.85 -11.47 -5.87
C ARG A 19 10.43 -12.02 -5.79
N GLU A 20 10.09 -12.99 -6.63
CA GLU A 20 8.74 -13.57 -6.65
C GLU A 20 8.47 -14.39 -5.38
N THR A 21 9.42 -15.22 -4.95
CA THR A 21 9.36 -15.97 -3.69
C THR A 21 9.16 -15.02 -2.52
N ILE A 22 9.97 -13.97 -2.44
CA ILE A 22 9.88 -12.94 -1.39
C ILE A 22 8.53 -12.24 -1.44
N ARG A 23 8.06 -11.85 -2.63
CA ARG A 23 6.75 -11.22 -2.83
C ARG A 23 5.62 -12.11 -2.32
N ASN A 24 5.63 -13.40 -2.67
CA ASN A 24 4.61 -14.35 -2.27
C ASN A 24 4.63 -14.60 -0.76
N LEU A 25 5.79 -14.79 -0.15
CA LEU A 25 5.92 -14.98 1.29
C LEU A 25 5.52 -13.73 2.07
N TYR A 26 5.97 -12.56 1.62
CA TYR A 26 5.83 -11.29 2.34
C TYR A 26 4.44 -10.66 2.19
N LEU A 27 3.89 -10.66 0.97
CA LEU A 27 2.60 -10.02 0.66
C LEU A 27 1.44 -11.02 0.68
N ALA A 28 1.53 -12.13 -0.04
CA ALA A 28 0.42 -13.08 -0.16
C ALA A 28 0.22 -13.90 1.13
N ARG A 29 1.32 -14.39 1.73
CA ARG A 29 1.27 -15.16 2.99
C ARG A 29 1.43 -14.31 4.25
N ASN A 30 1.55 -12.98 4.09
CA ASN A 30 1.69 -11.99 5.16
C ASN A 30 2.76 -12.34 6.23
N LYS A 31 3.84 -13.05 5.86
CA LYS A 31 4.88 -13.44 6.82
C LYS A 31 5.62 -12.22 7.36
N SER A 32 6.10 -12.31 8.60
CA SER A 32 6.94 -11.26 9.20
C SER A 32 8.33 -11.25 8.58
N LEU A 33 9.09 -10.17 8.74
CA LEU A 33 10.48 -10.11 8.25
C LEU A 33 11.38 -11.19 8.89
N SER A 34 11.16 -11.48 10.18
CA SER A 34 11.88 -12.55 10.88
C SER A 34 11.57 -13.93 10.29
N GLN A 35 10.29 -14.22 10.04
CA GLN A 35 9.89 -15.48 9.38
C GLN A 35 10.40 -15.57 7.95
N LEU A 36 10.37 -14.45 7.21
CA LEU A 36 10.89 -14.37 5.85
C LEU A 36 12.39 -14.70 5.81
N LYS A 37 13.17 -14.13 6.74
CA LYS A 37 14.60 -14.42 6.91
C LYS A 37 14.83 -15.91 7.17
N THR A 38 14.18 -16.48 8.17
CA THR A 38 14.30 -17.92 8.50
C THR A 38 13.99 -18.79 7.29
N ILE A 39 12.88 -18.54 6.58
CA ILE A 39 12.49 -19.33 5.41
C ILE A 39 13.51 -19.21 4.27
N LEU A 40 14.06 -18.02 4.03
CA LEU A 40 15.03 -17.81 2.94
C LEU A 40 16.39 -18.43 3.26
N GLU A 41 16.85 -18.31 4.50
CA GLU A 41 18.10 -18.92 4.95
C GLU A 41 18.00 -20.45 4.93
N GLU A 42 16.89 -21.03 5.40
CA GLU A 42 16.69 -22.48 5.49
C GLU A 42 16.38 -23.13 4.14
N ASN A 43 15.48 -22.55 3.34
CA ASN A 43 14.96 -23.23 2.13
C ASN A 43 15.60 -22.75 0.83
N HIS A 44 16.24 -21.58 0.83
CA HIS A 44 16.77 -20.95 -0.38
C HIS A 44 18.27 -20.64 -0.29
N ASN A 45 18.96 -21.16 0.73
CA ASN A 45 20.39 -20.95 0.98
C ASN A 45 20.80 -19.47 0.94
N PHE A 46 19.92 -18.56 1.40
CA PHE A 46 20.25 -17.15 1.46
C PHE A 46 21.42 -16.89 2.42
N PRO A 47 22.29 -15.92 2.13
CA PRO A 47 23.29 -15.48 3.08
C PRO A 47 22.62 -14.96 4.37
N PRO A 48 23.24 -15.19 5.55
CA PRO A 48 22.67 -14.80 6.83
C PRO A 48 22.79 -13.29 7.06
N PHE A 49 22.00 -12.51 6.34
CA PHE A 49 21.97 -11.06 6.48
C PHE A 49 21.20 -10.62 7.73
N SER A 50 21.53 -9.44 8.25
CA SER A 50 20.78 -8.86 9.36
C SER A 50 19.35 -8.49 8.96
N LEU A 51 18.43 -8.46 9.94
CA LEU A 51 17.03 -8.09 9.69
C LEU A 51 16.88 -6.70 9.06
N SER A 52 17.79 -5.76 9.40
CA SER A 52 17.80 -4.41 8.84
C SER A 52 18.15 -4.41 7.34
N VAL A 53 19.06 -5.29 6.91
CA VAL A 53 19.36 -5.49 5.50
C VAL A 53 18.16 -6.08 4.77
N TYR A 54 17.49 -7.09 5.35
CA TYR A 54 16.24 -7.62 4.81
C TYR A 54 15.17 -6.53 4.65
N GLU A 55 14.94 -5.73 5.68
CA GLU A 55 13.97 -4.63 5.61
C GLU A 55 14.31 -3.64 4.49
N SER A 56 15.56 -3.18 4.44
CA SER A 56 16.02 -2.20 3.46
C SER A 56 15.94 -2.76 2.04
N ARG A 57 16.34 -4.02 1.81
CA ARG A 57 16.31 -4.65 0.48
C ARG A 57 14.88 -4.92 0.01
N VAL A 58 14.01 -5.45 0.87
CA VAL A 58 12.60 -5.67 0.56
C VAL A 58 11.91 -4.34 0.23
N ARG A 59 12.19 -3.28 0.99
CA ARG A 59 11.57 -1.96 0.82
C ARG A 59 12.13 -1.17 -0.37
N ASP A 60 13.45 -1.12 -0.51
CA ASP A 60 14.14 -0.17 -1.40
C ASP A 60 14.58 -0.83 -2.72
N THR A 61 14.93 -2.12 -2.70
CA THR A 61 15.30 -2.85 -3.93
C THR A 61 14.06 -3.48 -4.58
N LEU A 62 13.26 -4.22 -3.81
CA LEU A 62 12.08 -4.91 -4.37
C LEU A 62 10.83 -4.04 -4.41
N GLY A 63 10.84 -2.88 -3.72
CA GLY A 63 9.70 -1.97 -3.63
C GLY A 63 8.49 -2.56 -2.90
N LEU A 64 8.68 -3.67 -2.16
CA LEU A 64 7.59 -4.39 -1.52
C LEU A 64 7.29 -3.74 -0.17
N ARG A 65 6.08 -3.21 -0.04
CA ARG A 65 5.60 -2.59 1.21
C ARG A 65 4.23 -3.12 1.57
N LYS A 66 4.01 -3.39 2.85
CA LYS A 66 2.69 -3.81 3.36
C LYS A 66 1.70 -2.65 3.49
N LYS A 67 2.18 -1.40 3.51
CA LYS A 67 1.37 -0.20 3.70
C LYS A 67 1.79 0.89 2.71
N LEU A 68 0.80 1.65 2.27
CA LEU A 68 0.99 2.87 1.47
C LEU A 68 1.54 4.00 2.35
N LYS A 69 2.38 4.86 1.77
CA LYS A 69 2.84 6.11 2.41
C LYS A 69 1.76 7.18 2.34
N ALA A 70 1.89 8.20 3.18
CA ALA A 70 1.03 9.38 3.14
C ALA A 70 1.02 10.07 1.76
N GLU A 71 2.19 10.15 1.12
CA GLU A 71 2.36 10.71 -0.23
C GLU A 71 1.60 9.91 -1.29
N ASP A 72 1.61 8.57 -1.18
CA ASP A 72 0.89 7.69 -2.09
C ASP A 72 -0.62 7.95 -2.00
N TRP A 73 -1.15 8.20 -0.80
CA TRP A 73 -2.57 8.52 -0.59
C TRP A 73 -2.98 9.84 -1.26
N ALA A 74 -2.10 10.84 -1.31
CA ALA A 74 -2.36 12.08 -2.01
C ALA A 74 -2.45 11.89 -3.53
N ALA A 75 -1.53 11.09 -4.11
CA ALA A 75 -1.58 10.74 -5.52
C ALA A 75 -2.83 9.92 -5.87
N ILE A 76 -3.20 8.95 -5.03
CA ILE A 76 -4.43 8.15 -5.17
C ILE A 76 -5.66 9.06 -5.17
N TRP A 77 -5.70 10.08 -4.30
CA TRP A 77 -6.80 11.04 -4.25
C TRP A 77 -6.90 11.85 -5.55
N ALA A 78 -5.79 12.43 -6.02
CA ALA A 78 -5.77 13.21 -7.27
C ALA A 78 -6.28 12.40 -8.46
N HIS A 79 -5.86 11.13 -8.58
CA HIS A 79 -6.33 10.24 -9.62
C HIS A 79 -7.81 9.86 -9.46
N SER A 80 -8.23 9.56 -8.22
CA SER A 80 -9.62 9.22 -7.92
C SER A 80 -10.58 10.37 -8.22
N ARG A 81 -10.16 11.62 -7.97
CA ARG A 81 -10.92 12.83 -8.31
C ARG A 81 -11.13 12.94 -9.81
N LYS A 82 -10.07 12.80 -10.60
CA LYS A 82 -10.14 12.84 -12.07
C LYS A 82 -11.12 11.80 -12.63
N ILE A 83 -11.09 10.57 -12.12
CA ILE A 83 -12.02 9.50 -12.54
C ILE A 83 -13.47 9.88 -12.22
N LYS A 84 -13.72 10.42 -11.02
CA LYS A 84 -15.07 10.85 -10.61
C LYS A 84 -15.59 12.00 -11.44
N ASP A 85 -14.73 12.98 -11.78
CA ASP A 85 -15.09 14.11 -12.65
C ASP A 85 -15.48 13.63 -14.06
N GLN A 86 -14.94 12.48 -14.49
CA GLN A 86 -15.29 11.80 -15.73
C GLN A 86 -16.52 10.87 -15.60
N GLY A 87 -17.17 10.83 -14.43
CA GLY A 87 -18.34 9.97 -14.16
C GLY A 87 -18.00 8.52 -13.82
N GLY A 88 -16.72 8.18 -13.64
CA GLY A 88 -16.28 6.83 -13.30
C GLY A 88 -16.31 6.54 -11.79
N THR A 89 -16.22 5.25 -11.45
CA THR A 89 -16.07 4.80 -10.05
C THR A 89 -14.62 4.36 -9.80
N PRO A 90 -13.84 5.07 -8.95
CA PRO A 90 -12.46 4.72 -8.69
C PRO A 90 -12.36 3.42 -7.89
N THR A 91 -11.57 2.48 -8.40
CA THR A 91 -11.23 1.23 -7.71
C THR A 91 -9.74 1.21 -7.42
N ILE A 92 -9.36 0.97 -6.17
CA ILE A 92 -7.97 1.02 -5.72
C ILE A 92 -7.50 -0.40 -5.43
N PHE A 93 -6.40 -0.80 -6.06
CA PHE A 93 -5.71 -2.05 -5.78
C PHE A 93 -4.33 -1.74 -5.20
N PHE A 94 -3.97 -2.43 -4.13
CA PHE A 94 -2.61 -2.35 -3.57
C PHE A 94 -2.12 -3.76 -3.30
N ASN A 95 -0.95 -4.10 -3.86
CA ASN A 95 -0.38 -5.45 -3.80
C ASN A 95 -1.33 -6.56 -4.30
N GLY A 96 -2.15 -6.26 -5.31
CA GLY A 96 -3.13 -7.20 -5.87
C GLY A 96 -4.39 -7.38 -5.02
N VAL A 97 -4.50 -6.69 -3.88
CA VAL A 97 -5.69 -6.71 -3.03
C VAL A 97 -6.49 -5.43 -3.27
N GLN A 98 -7.78 -5.59 -3.57
CA GLN A 98 -8.69 -4.46 -3.68
C GLN A 98 -8.87 -3.80 -2.30
N ILE A 99 -8.64 -2.50 -2.23
CA ILE A 99 -8.94 -1.71 -1.04
C ILE A 99 -10.37 -1.18 -1.19
N PRO A 100 -11.29 -1.54 -0.26
CA PRO A 100 -12.65 -0.99 -0.27
C PRO A 100 -12.63 0.54 -0.19
N TRP A 101 -13.47 1.20 -0.99
CA TRP A 101 -13.51 2.66 -1.07
C TRP A 101 -13.71 3.33 0.31
N VAL A 102 -14.54 2.76 1.18
CA VAL A 102 -14.76 3.28 2.55
C VAL A 102 -13.46 3.31 3.37
N LYS A 103 -12.63 2.27 3.26
CA LYS A 103 -11.32 2.21 3.93
C LYS A 103 -10.33 3.18 3.28
N ALA A 104 -10.26 3.20 1.95
CA ALA A 104 -9.40 4.13 1.22
C ALA A 104 -9.74 5.59 1.53
N TRP A 105 -11.03 5.95 1.57
CA TRP A 105 -11.50 7.30 1.88
C TRP A 105 -11.12 7.75 3.29
N LYS A 106 -11.16 6.83 4.26
CA LYS A 106 -10.69 7.10 5.63
C LYS A 106 -9.21 7.46 5.67
N GLU A 107 -8.38 6.72 4.94
CA GLU A 107 -6.93 6.97 4.86
C GLU A 107 -6.60 8.22 4.03
N ILE A 108 -7.30 8.45 2.92
CA ILE A 108 -7.21 9.69 2.13
C ILE A 108 -7.50 10.89 3.03
N ARG A 109 -8.59 10.90 3.79
CA ARG A 109 -8.90 12.03 4.70
C ARG A 109 -7.88 12.21 5.83
N ARG A 110 -7.25 11.12 6.27
CA ARG A 110 -6.21 11.16 7.31
C ARG A 110 -4.93 11.81 6.79
N HIS A 111 -4.54 11.53 5.55
CA HIS A 111 -3.25 11.93 4.98
C HIS A 111 -3.33 13.15 4.06
N VAL A 112 -4.46 13.36 3.40
CA VAL A 112 -4.76 14.54 2.60
C VAL A 112 -5.39 15.59 3.52
N THR A 113 -4.57 16.16 4.38
CA THR A 113 -4.93 17.38 5.12
C THR A 113 -4.06 18.54 4.63
N ARG A 114 -4.73 19.53 4.00
CA ARG A 114 -4.29 20.93 3.80
C ARG A 114 -3.03 21.19 2.95
N ARG A 115 -2.81 20.50 1.83
CA ARG A 115 -1.99 21.08 0.74
C ARG A 115 -2.80 21.78 -0.35
N ASP A 116 -4.11 21.52 -0.39
CA ASP A 116 -5.06 22.31 -1.14
C ASP A 116 -5.91 23.10 -0.14
N SER A 117 -5.60 24.38 0.02
CA SER A 117 -6.41 25.33 0.77
C SER A 117 -7.88 25.26 0.31
N ALA A 118 -8.78 25.44 1.27
CA ALA A 118 -10.23 25.46 1.10
C ALA A 118 -10.70 26.37 -0.05
N PRO A 119 -11.81 26.04 -0.74
CA PRO A 119 -12.57 27.07 -1.43
C PRO A 119 -13.30 27.88 -0.34
N SER A 120 -12.74 29.02 0.02
CA SER A 120 -13.54 30.11 0.58
C SER A 120 -14.35 30.69 -0.57
N GLY A 121 -15.68 30.63 -0.49
CA GLY A 121 -16.58 31.10 -1.53
C GLY A 121 -18.01 30.59 -1.37
N ASP A 122 -18.73 31.21 -0.43
CA ASP A 122 -20.17 31.47 -0.44
C ASP A 122 -21.20 30.35 -0.16
N GLY A 123 -21.73 30.41 1.07
CA GLY A 123 -23.16 30.66 1.26
C GLY A 123 -24.09 29.45 1.37
N ALA A 124 -24.28 28.93 2.59
CA ALA A 124 -25.57 28.37 3.01
C ALA A 124 -25.72 28.38 4.54
N VAL A 125 -26.20 29.52 5.05
CA VAL A 125 -26.91 29.60 6.32
C VAL A 125 -28.21 28.81 6.16
N LEU A 126 -28.34 27.66 6.83
CA LEU A 126 -29.59 27.06 7.37
C LEU A 126 -29.09 25.90 8.24
N GLY A 127 -29.17 25.92 9.57
CA GLY A 127 -30.42 25.91 10.31
C GLY A 127 -30.30 24.79 11.36
N ARG A 128 -30.98 24.99 12.49
CA ARG A 128 -30.90 24.20 13.72
C ARG A 128 -31.12 22.70 13.47
N ARG A 129 -30.47 21.88 14.30
CA ARG A 129 -30.87 20.50 14.59
C ARG A 129 -32.38 20.40 14.86
N PRO A 130 -33.01 19.32 14.40
CA PRO A 130 -33.92 18.60 15.27
C PRO A 130 -33.49 17.13 15.44
N SER A 131 -33.44 16.73 16.71
CA SER A 131 -33.62 15.34 17.13
C SER A 131 -34.95 14.81 16.58
N HIS A 132 -34.98 13.64 15.96
CA HIS A 132 -35.88 12.52 16.28
C HIS A 132 -35.56 11.29 15.43
N SER A 133 -35.76 10.14 16.08
CA SER A 133 -35.55 8.76 15.66
C SER A 133 -36.29 8.32 14.39
N ARG A 134 -35.75 7.24 13.79
CA ARG A 134 -36.40 6.06 13.16
C ARG A 134 -36.14 5.82 11.66
N VAL A 135 -35.69 4.56 11.42
CA VAL A 135 -35.97 3.66 10.27
C VAL A 135 -34.99 3.67 9.06
N THR A 136 -34.01 2.77 9.15
CA THR A 136 -33.50 1.70 8.22
C THR A 136 -33.63 1.83 6.65
N PRO A 137 -33.12 0.88 5.83
CA PRO A 137 -32.00 1.09 4.92
C PRO A 137 -32.38 1.03 3.42
N TYR A 138 -31.72 1.78 2.54
CA TYR A 138 -31.82 1.55 1.10
C TYR A 138 -30.72 0.61 0.61
N ILE A 139 -31.06 -0.68 0.52
CA ILE A 139 -30.47 -1.62 -0.44
C ILE A 139 -31.24 -1.39 -1.74
N ASN A 140 -30.55 -1.05 -2.82
CA ASN A 140 -31.16 -1.03 -4.14
C ASN A 140 -30.15 -1.56 -5.17
N THR A 141 -30.32 -2.82 -5.56
CA THR A 141 -29.99 -3.27 -6.90
C THR A 141 -30.91 -4.45 -7.23
N ARG A 142 -31.79 -4.19 -8.18
CA ARG A 142 -32.74 -5.10 -8.80
C ARG A 142 -32.23 -5.37 -10.21
N LEU A 143 -32.17 -6.64 -10.59
CA LEU A 143 -32.65 -7.16 -11.88
C LEU A 143 -33.32 -8.49 -11.57
#